data_AF-A0A5C5ZP33-F1
#
_entry.id   AF-A0A5C5ZP33-F1
#
_cell.length_a   1.000
_cell.length_b   1.000
_cell.length_c   1.000
_cell.angle_alpha   90.00
_cell.angle_beta   90.00
_cell.angle_gamma   90.00
#
_symmetry.space_group_name_H-M   'P 1'
#
loop_
_entity.id
_entity.type
_entity.pdbx_description
1 polymer ?
#
loop_
_entity_poly.entity_id
_entity_poly.type
_entity_poly.pdbx_seq_one_letter_code
_entity_poly.pdbx_strand_id
1 'polypeptide(L)'
;MNRTQILRRIRKRFTSRKPLNLSAVRRDEPDLIEAVYSLQPYLGWKGVLEEAGIKYGDIRVEVRENVECRICGKRLRLLNAHLTQTHGITPEEYRDDYPNAELASESLREELTGRLHNDPHPDFLEHWEPIYTREYVLDRLHEYARQGYWMNMESIGRIDCSLIAAVNHHVKMDWDSSLRAIGVDPAENRGLVRDDDFTLDDFRRWLGQREQEGLHCTFGQIRLERDSRDRFPPMLTWALRRFGNWRAALVAAGADLSKPIFGGHQFLSERAVKAEIKRLKDADADLSHTAVCLLPQGTQLTSAGIRFFGRWEAALDAARVPKRLRGKRTQYETADDVRQAITARIEHQFPLSPLELYYGSRSDIELWKKSFKHFGSWRKAVAEAGGAAKHIRQARQTPFSTKAKVIAELRRRTAAGQLLARREMSNDEDDKQLYAMATGWFGSWQAAVRASGIDPKTYHEWNLNPKRKYTDPKHVLAAIRRRRREGHPLNARGFTHGDHQDVPLLYTARKLFGTLQKAIDAAGLDYQKIARKHQDYEAMKERTYRTYETKQEVIDEIQRRFRESIPLNYRAVSHGDDSIRDWALITAAKAHFAGDWDRALRVAGIDLKTIQPDWVRQRKSKLKTQRRTTS
;
A
#
# COMPACT_ATOMS: atom_id res chain seq x y z
N MET A 1 35.43 3.30 26.16
CA MET A 1 36.29 4.49 26.43
C MET A 1 35.41 5.63 26.93
N ASN A 2 35.91 6.49 27.81
CA ASN A 2 35.18 7.70 28.21
C ASN A 2 35.41 8.87 27.22
N ARG A 3 34.55 9.89 27.24
CA ARG A 3 34.57 11.03 26.31
C ARG A 3 35.93 11.76 26.29
N THR A 4 36.55 11.97 27.44
CA THR A 4 37.87 12.61 27.55
C THR A 4 38.97 11.78 26.88
N GLN A 5 38.95 10.45 27.02
CA GLN A 5 39.90 9.55 26.37
C GLN A 5 39.75 9.59 24.84
N ILE A 6 38.52 9.64 24.33
CA ILE A 6 38.21 9.75 22.90
C ILE A 6 38.83 11.04 22.32
N LEU A 7 38.50 12.19 22.92
CA LEU A 7 39.00 13.50 22.46
C LEU A 7 40.54 13.56 22.49
N ARG A 8 41.18 12.99 23.52
CA ARG A 8 42.64 12.93 23.61
C ARG A 8 43.26 12.10 22.49
N ARG A 9 42.66 10.96 22.12
CA ARG A 9 43.17 10.12 21.02
C ARG A 9 43.01 10.82 19.67
N ILE A 10 41.87 11.45 19.43
CA ILE A 10 41.61 12.22 18.20
C ILE A 10 42.61 13.37 18.07
N ARG A 11 42.82 14.17 19.13
CA ARG A 11 43.83 15.25 19.14
C ARG A 11 45.24 14.73 18.89
N LYS A 12 45.63 13.61 19.53
CA LYS A 12 46.94 12.99 19.30
C LYS A 12 47.12 12.54 17.84
N ARG A 13 46.07 11.99 17.24
CA ARG A 13 46.08 11.55 15.84
C ARG A 13 46.20 12.74 14.88
N PHE A 14 45.48 13.83 15.17
CA PHE A 14 45.55 15.10 14.44
C PHE A 14 46.95 15.73 14.50
N THR A 15 47.53 15.87 15.70
CA THR A 15 48.88 16.44 15.86
C THR A 15 49.97 15.58 15.21
N SER A 16 49.74 14.26 15.13
CA SER A 16 50.63 13.33 14.43
C SER A 16 50.44 13.32 12.90
N ARG A 17 49.56 14.17 12.35
CA ARG A 17 49.20 14.23 10.91
C ARG A 17 48.78 12.87 10.31
N LYS A 18 48.19 12.01 11.14
CA LYS A 18 47.58 10.76 10.66
C LYS A 18 46.22 11.05 10.04
N PRO A 19 45.78 10.28 9.03
CA PRO A 19 44.47 10.47 8.42
C PRO A 19 43.34 10.31 9.44
N LEU A 20 42.34 11.18 9.36
CA LEU A 20 41.23 11.28 10.32
C LEU A 20 39.85 11.17 9.67
N ASN A 21 39.76 10.92 8.36
CA ASN A 21 38.52 10.54 7.72
C ASN A 21 38.06 9.15 8.21
N LEU A 22 36.74 8.94 8.26
CA LEU A 22 36.11 7.77 8.88
C LEU A 22 36.67 6.44 8.38
N SER A 23 36.87 6.30 7.07
CA SER A 23 37.40 5.06 6.49
C SER A 23 38.80 4.76 7.00
N ALA A 24 39.68 5.76 7.12
CA ALA A 24 41.04 5.57 7.62
C ALA A 24 41.08 5.23 9.11
N VAL A 25 40.29 5.91 9.92
CA VAL A 25 40.23 5.61 11.35
C VAL A 25 39.62 4.24 11.60
N ARG A 26 38.60 3.84 10.85
CA ARG A 26 38.02 2.50 10.95
C ARG A 26 39.02 1.38 10.64
N ARG A 27 39.96 1.61 9.72
CA ARG A 27 41.04 0.64 9.43
C ARG A 27 42.05 0.54 10.57
N ASP A 28 42.47 1.69 11.09
CA ASP A 28 43.63 1.76 11.99
C ASP A 28 43.26 1.63 13.47
N GLU A 29 42.08 2.15 13.86
CA GLU A 29 41.59 2.25 15.24
C GLU A 29 40.06 2.00 15.27
N PRO A 30 39.58 0.78 14.93
CA PRO A 30 38.15 0.45 14.94
C PRO A 30 37.49 0.62 16.31
N ASP A 31 38.26 0.42 17.39
CA ASP A 31 37.84 0.64 18.77
C ASP A 31 37.51 2.12 19.07
N LEU A 32 38.22 3.05 18.42
CA LEU A 32 37.94 4.48 18.52
C LEU A 32 36.63 4.85 17.83
N ILE A 33 36.34 4.25 16.67
CA ILE A 33 35.07 4.45 15.96
C ILE A 33 33.91 3.91 16.79
N GLU A 34 34.00 2.67 17.27
CA GLU A 34 32.97 2.08 18.12
C GLU A 34 32.71 2.93 19.37
N ALA A 35 33.78 3.44 20.01
CA ALA A 35 33.67 4.32 21.16
C ALA A 35 32.97 5.65 20.84
N VAL A 36 33.25 6.27 19.69
CA VAL A 36 32.62 7.53 19.26
C VAL A 36 31.12 7.33 19.00
N TYR A 37 30.76 6.29 18.25
CA TYR A 37 29.36 6.04 17.88
C TYR A 37 28.52 5.47 19.03
N SER A 38 29.15 5.10 20.15
CA SER A 38 28.48 4.70 21.39
C SER A 38 28.24 5.88 22.36
N LEU A 39 28.69 7.10 22.04
CA LEU A 39 28.49 8.26 22.90
C LEU A 39 27.02 8.65 23.02
N GLN A 40 26.62 9.07 24.21
CA GLN A 40 25.31 9.64 24.50
C GLN A 40 25.49 11.02 25.17
N PRO A 41 24.85 12.10 24.68
CA PRO A 41 24.07 12.15 23.44
C PRO A 41 24.93 11.83 22.20
N TYR A 42 24.29 11.33 21.14
CA TYR A 42 24.96 11.03 19.87
C TYR A 42 25.56 12.32 19.30
N LEU A 43 26.82 12.26 18.86
CA LEU A 43 27.54 13.38 18.24
C LEU A 43 27.99 13.08 16.80
N GLY A 44 28.16 11.80 16.47
CA GLY A 44 28.82 11.37 15.24
C GLY A 44 30.30 11.74 15.22
N TRP A 45 30.96 11.46 14.10
CA TRP A 45 32.37 11.74 13.91
C TRP A 45 32.64 13.24 13.74
N LYS A 46 31.83 13.91 12.91
CA LYS A 46 31.95 15.37 12.69
C LYS A 46 31.80 16.17 13.99
N GLY A 47 30.79 15.86 14.80
CA GLY A 47 30.57 16.55 16.08
C GLY A 47 31.70 16.33 17.10
N VAL A 48 32.28 15.11 17.15
CA VAL A 48 33.42 14.85 18.04
C VAL A 48 34.70 15.55 17.57
N LEU A 49 34.92 15.71 16.25
CA LEU A 49 36.02 16.53 15.73
C LEU A 49 35.85 18.00 16.13
N GLU A 50 34.65 18.55 16.00
CA GLU A 50 34.33 19.92 16.41
C GLU A 50 34.57 20.13 17.92
N GLU A 51 34.13 19.19 18.76
CA GLU A 51 34.40 19.21 20.21
C GLU A 51 35.91 19.06 20.53
N ALA A 52 36.64 18.34 19.70
CA ALA A 52 38.10 18.26 19.80
C ALA A 52 38.79 19.57 19.40
N GLY A 53 38.06 20.54 18.82
CA GLY A 53 38.57 21.81 18.32
C GLY A 53 39.16 21.70 16.90
N ILE A 54 38.77 20.68 16.15
CA ILE A 54 39.30 20.36 14.82
C ILE A 54 38.18 20.56 13.81
N LYS A 55 38.37 21.48 12.85
CA LYS A 55 37.42 21.61 11.74
C LYS A 55 37.64 20.45 10.79
N TYR A 56 36.54 19.94 10.24
CA TYR A 56 36.60 18.81 9.33
C TYR A 56 37.49 19.11 8.10
N GLY A 57 37.44 20.33 7.55
CA GLY A 57 38.29 20.73 6.42
C GLY A 57 39.80 20.75 6.69
N ASP A 58 40.22 20.72 7.96
CA ASP A 58 41.63 20.72 8.35
C ASP A 58 42.21 19.30 8.48
N ILE A 59 41.37 18.26 8.38
CA ILE A 59 41.82 16.88 8.57
C ILE A 59 42.56 16.38 7.33
N ARG A 60 43.55 15.52 7.57
CA ARG A 60 44.14 14.72 6.50
C ARG A 60 43.18 13.59 6.10
N VAL A 61 42.85 13.52 4.82
CA VAL A 61 42.04 12.44 4.23
C VAL A 61 42.96 11.44 3.55
N GLU A 62 42.70 10.14 3.73
CA GLU A 62 43.37 9.05 3.00
C GLU A 62 42.35 8.09 2.40
N VAL A 63 42.46 7.88 1.09
CA VAL A 63 41.67 6.97 0.28
C VAL A 63 42.61 5.92 -0.33
N ARG A 64 42.33 4.64 -0.12
CA ARG A 64 43.16 3.54 -0.68
C ARG A 64 42.72 3.14 -2.09
N GLU A 65 43.70 3.05 -2.99
CA GLU A 65 43.50 2.65 -4.38
C GLU A 65 43.16 1.16 -4.56
N ASN A 66 43.60 0.31 -3.65
CA ASN A 66 43.45 -1.13 -3.77
C ASN A 66 42.88 -1.75 -2.50
N VAL A 67 42.16 -2.85 -2.69
CA VAL A 67 41.73 -3.77 -1.65
C VAL A 67 42.49 -5.09 -1.80
N GLU A 68 42.80 -5.73 -0.68
CA GLU A 68 43.61 -6.95 -0.62
C GLU A 68 42.71 -8.17 -0.44
N CYS A 69 42.86 -9.17 -1.31
CA CYS A 69 42.20 -10.46 -1.16
C CYS A 69 42.76 -11.21 0.05
N ARG A 70 41.91 -11.61 1.00
CA ARG A 70 42.32 -12.31 2.23
C ARG A 70 42.76 -13.75 2.00
N ILE A 71 42.43 -14.34 0.84
CA ILE A 71 42.79 -15.73 0.50
C ILE A 71 44.19 -15.79 -0.11
N CYS A 72 44.54 -14.88 -1.03
CA CYS A 72 45.81 -14.94 -1.78
C CYS A 72 46.70 -13.68 -1.69
N GLY A 73 46.27 -12.64 -0.97
CA GLY A 73 47.04 -11.39 -0.81
C GLY A 73 47.08 -10.48 -2.04
N LYS A 74 46.39 -10.84 -3.14
CA LYS A 74 46.39 -10.02 -4.36
C LYS A 74 45.67 -8.68 -4.11
N ARG A 75 46.30 -7.59 -4.55
CA ARG A 75 45.76 -6.22 -4.44
C ARG A 75 45.09 -5.81 -5.74
N LEU A 76 43.81 -5.44 -5.67
CA LEU A 76 42.98 -5.10 -6.82
C LEU A 76 42.04 -3.93 -6.48
N ARG A 77 41.53 -3.23 -7.48
CA ARG A 77 40.47 -2.22 -7.28
C ARG A 77 39.11 -2.83 -6.94
N LEU A 78 38.82 -4.04 -7.43
CA LEU A 78 37.58 -4.78 -7.19
C LEU A 78 37.86 -6.29 -7.13
N LEU A 79 37.35 -6.97 -6.09
CA LEU A 79 37.58 -8.39 -5.85
C LEU A 79 36.55 -9.32 -6.53
N ASN A 80 35.37 -8.84 -6.92
CA ASN A 80 34.28 -9.71 -7.39
C ASN A 80 34.70 -10.73 -8.46
N ALA A 81 35.28 -10.25 -9.57
CA ALA A 81 35.72 -11.13 -10.65
C ALA A 81 36.87 -12.06 -10.21
N HIS A 82 37.77 -11.56 -9.36
CA HIS A 82 38.89 -12.33 -8.86
C HIS A 82 38.45 -13.47 -7.93
N LEU A 83 37.51 -13.22 -7.01
CA LEU A 83 36.97 -14.24 -6.10
C LEU A 83 36.34 -15.39 -6.90
N THR A 84 35.52 -15.07 -7.90
CA THR A 84 34.84 -16.07 -8.71
C THR A 84 35.80 -16.81 -9.66
N GLN A 85 36.73 -16.10 -10.32
CA GLN A 85 37.61 -16.71 -11.32
C GLN A 85 38.82 -17.43 -10.72
N THR A 86 39.35 -16.96 -9.59
CA THR A 86 40.57 -17.50 -8.96
C THR A 86 40.25 -18.46 -7.82
N HIS A 87 39.20 -18.19 -7.04
CA HIS A 87 38.87 -18.97 -5.85
C HIS A 87 37.58 -19.79 -6.00
N GLY A 88 36.81 -19.59 -7.08
CA GLY A 88 35.57 -20.33 -7.31
C GLY A 88 34.47 -20.01 -6.29
N ILE A 89 34.61 -18.93 -5.52
CA ILE A 89 33.65 -18.50 -4.51
C ILE A 89 32.95 -17.21 -4.92
N THR A 90 31.74 -17.04 -4.42
CA THR A 90 30.95 -15.82 -4.58
C THR A 90 31.39 -14.74 -3.59
N PRO A 91 31.15 -13.46 -3.92
CA PRO A 91 31.30 -12.35 -2.97
C PRO A 91 30.56 -12.54 -1.65
N GLU A 92 29.40 -13.21 -1.69
CA GLU A 92 28.59 -13.53 -0.52
C GLU A 92 29.29 -14.54 0.38
N GLU A 93 29.72 -15.68 -0.16
CA GLU A 93 30.48 -16.71 0.57
C GLU A 93 31.79 -16.13 1.15
N TYR A 94 32.48 -15.28 0.40
CA TYR A 94 33.68 -14.61 0.89
C TYR A 94 33.41 -13.68 2.09
N ARG A 95 32.22 -13.07 2.18
CA ARG A 95 31.83 -12.26 3.34
C ARG A 95 31.43 -13.11 4.54
N ASP A 96 30.96 -14.33 4.33
CA ASP A 96 30.68 -15.24 5.45
C ASP A 96 31.98 -15.61 6.18
N ASP A 97 33.04 -15.89 5.42
CA ASP A 97 34.38 -16.19 5.97
C ASP A 97 35.12 -14.93 6.45
N TYR A 98 34.89 -13.78 5.79
CA TYR A 98 35.52 -12.51 6.14
C TYR A 98 34.49 -11.36 6.23
N PRO A 99 33.70 -11.27 7.33
CA PRO A 99 32.58 -10.33 7.45
C PRO A 99 32.94 -8.85 7.30
N ASN A 100 34.18 -8.51 7.62
CA ASN A 100 34.72 -7.14 7.54
C ASN A 100 35.57 -6.90 6.30
N ALA A 101 35.67 -7.86 5.37
CA ALA A 101 36.44 -7.68 4.16
C ALA A 101 35.69 -6.79 3.16
N GLU A 102 36.38 -5.73 2.74
CA GLU A 102 35.93 -4.88 1.65
C GLU A 102 36.11 -5.61 0.32
N LEU A 103 35.20 -5.38 -0.63
CA LEU A 103 35.28 -5.98 -1.97
C LEU A 103 35.74 -4.98 -3.04
N ALA A 104 35.62 -3.69 -2.75
CA ALA A 104 36.00 -2.60 -3.65
C ALA A 104 36.97 -1.67 -2.93
N SER A 105 37.90 -1.08 -3.68
CA SER A 105 38.80 -0.06 -3.15
C SER A 105 38.04 1.19 -2.72
N GLU A 106 38.68 2.02 -1.91
CA GLU A 106 38.08 3.27 -1.47
C GLU A 106 38.02 4.27 -2.63
N SER A 107 39.03 4.30 -3.51
CA SER A 107 39.01 5.16 -4.69
C SER A 107 37.84 4.83 -5.62
N LEU A 108 37.55 3.54 -5.82
CA LEU A 108 36.39 3.14 -6.61
C LEU A 108 35.06 3.51 -5.93
N ARG A 109 34.99 3.42 -4.60
CA ARG A 109 33.81 3.85 -3.84
C ARG A 109 33.64 5.37 -3.86
N GLU A 110 34.73 6.12 -3.87
CA GLU A 110 34.75 7.58 -4.01
C GLU A 110 34.23 7.99 -5.39
N GLU A 111 34.68 7.35 -6.48
CA GLU A 111 34.14 7.60 -7.84
C GLU A 111 32.63 7.32 -7.98
N LEU A 112 32.09 6.45 -7.13
CA LEU A 112 30.66 6.12 -7.08
C LEU A 112 29.89 7.02 -6.10
N THR A 113 30.57 7.58 -5.11
CA THR A 113 30.00 8.51 -4.12
C THR A 113 29.98 9.90 -4.74
N GLY A 114 28.81 10.55 -4.79
CA GLY A 114 28.75 11.93 -5.28
C GLY A 114 28.70 12.10 -6.81
N ARG A 115 28.30 11.09 -7.58
CA ARG A 115 27.68 11.33 -8.90
C ARG A 115 26.31 12.00 -8.69
N LEU A 116 26.34 13.28 -8.32
CA LEU A 116 25.15 14.07 -8.10
C LEU A 116 24.52 14.46 -9.43
N HIS A 117 23.20 14.53 -9.41
CA HIS A 117 22.39 15.20 -10.42
C HIS A 117 22.95 16.58 -10.76
N ASN A 118 22.77 17.03 -12.01
CA ASN A 118 23.27 18.32 -12.51
C ASN A 118 22.69 19.57 -11.81
N ASP A 119 21.90 19.42 -10.74
CA ASP A 119 21.28 20.52 -9.98
C ASP A 119 20.77 20.02 -8.59
N PRO A 120 21.60 20.03 -7.54
CA PRO A 120 21.17 19.59 -6.20
C PRO A 120 20.19 20.60 -5.57
N HIS A 121 19.30 20.11 -4.70
CA HIS A 121 18.39 20.97 -3.94
C HIS A 121 19.16 22.02 -3.11
N PRO A 122 18.66 23.25 -2.91
CA PRO A 122 19.38 24.29 -2.15
C PRO A 122 19.79 23.87 -0.72
N ASP A 123 18.96 23.03 -0.10
CA ASP A 123 19.18 22.49 1.25
C ASP A 123 20.04 21.21 1.27
N PHE A 124 20.60 20.80 0.13
CA PHE A 124 21.44 19.61 0.04
C PHE A 124 22.71 19.79 0.86
N LEU A 125 22.98 18.87 1.79
CA LEU A 125 24.22 18.87 2.54
C LEU A 125 25.37 18.40 1.65
N GLU A 126 26.32 19.30 1.38
CA GLU A 126 27.57 18.92 0.72
C GLU A 126 28.25 17.76 1.44
N HIS A 127 28.88 16.89 0.67
CA HIS A 127 29.60 15.76 1.24
C HIS A 127 30.90 16.23 1.90
N TRP A 128 31.12 15.85 3.16
CA TRP A 128 32.39 16.08 3.85
C TRP A 128 33.26 14.81 3.92
N GLU A 129 32.67 13.61 3.85
CA GLU A 129 33.44 12.38 3.66
C GLU A 129 33.45 11.98 2.16
N PRO A 130 34.59 11.47 1.66
CA PRO A 130 34.74 11.08 0.26
C PRO A 130 33.94 9.83 -0.11
N ILE A 131 33.62 8.97 0.86
CA ILE A 131 32.93 7.70 0.62
C ILE A 131 31.77 7.47 1.59
N TYR A 132 30.73 6.80 1.12
CA TYR A 132 29.69 6.28 2.00
C TYR A 132 30.21 5.12 2.86
N THR A 133 30.28 5.36 4.17
CA THR A 133 30.38 4.34 5.21
C THR A 133 29.08 4.28 6.00
N ARG A 134 28.84 3.19 6.74
CA ARG A 134 27.69 3.09 7.64
C ARG A 134 27.67 4.27 8.63
N GLU A 135 28.83 4.54 9.22
CA GLU A 135 29.09 5.62 10.16
C GLU A 135 28.77 6.99 9.55
N TYR A 136 29.23 7.25 8.33
CA TYR A 136 28.99 8.52 7.65
C TYR A 136 27.52 8.74 7.29
N VAL A 137 26.79 7.68 6.92
CA VAL A 137 25.35 7.77 6.67
C VAL A 137 24.59 8.20 7.93
N LEU A 138 24.97 7.67 9.09
CA LEU A 138 24.40 8.07 10.38
C LEU A 138 24.75 9.52 10.72
N ASP A 139 25.98 9.95 10.45
CA ASP A 139 26.39 11.35 10.63
C ASP A 139 25.59 12.32 9.74
N ARG A 140 25.32 11.96 8.48
CA ARG A 140 24.47 12.77 7.60
C ARG A 140 23.03 12.86 8.11
N LEU A 141 22.45 11.73 8.53
CA LEU A 141 21.12 11.74 9.16
C LEU A 141 21.09 12.64 10.40
N HIS A 142 22.13 12.56 11.24
CA HIS A 142 22.25 13.37 12.44
C HIS A 142 22.40 14.86 12.10
N GLU A 143 23.17 15.22 11.08
CA GLU A 143 23.34 16.60 10.66
C GLU A 143 22.03 17.21 10.12
N TYR A 144 21.27 16.47 9.30
CA TYR A 144 19.93 16.90 8.89
C TYR A 144 19.00 17.09 10.10
N ALA A 145 19.00 16.15 11.05
CA ALA A 145 18.18 16.28 12.26
C ALA A 145 18.61 17.48 13.12
N ARG A 146 19.93 17.71 13.26
CA ARG A 146 20.52 18.83 14.02
C ARG A 146 20.18 20.19 13.40
N GLN A 147 20.10 20.27 12.07
CA GLN A 147 19.64 21.48 11.37
C GLN A 147 18.10 21.65 11.38
N GLY A 148 17.37 20.70 11.98
CA GLY A 148 15.93 20.79 12.19
C GLY A 148 15.09 20.38 10.99
N TYR A 149 15.65 19.59 10.06
CA TYR A 149 14.91 19.06 8.92
C TYR A 149 13.90 17.99 9.33
N TRP A 150 12.89 17.80 8.49
CA TRP A 150 11.86 16.80 8.70
C TRP A 150 12.36 15.41 8.31
N MET A 151 12.58 14.55 9.31
CA MET A 151 13.26 13.26 9.12
C MET A 151 12.31 12.14 8.66
N ASN A 152 11.44 12.40 7.68
CA ASN A 152 10.75 11.33 6.94
C ASN A 152 11.44 11.08 5.60
N MET A 153 11.22 9.89 5.05
CA MET A 153 11.87 9.45 3.81
C MET A 153 11.47 10.30 2.59
N GLU A 154 10.25 10.84 2.56
CA GLU A 154 9.77 11.66 1.44
C GLU A 154 10.44 13.03 1.42
N SER A 155 10.49 13.71 2.57
CA SER A 155 11.09 15.03 2.77
C SER A 155 12.59 14.98 2.51
N ILE A 156 13.32 14.07 3.18
CA ILE A 156 14.75 13.92 2.93
C ILE A 156 15.01 13.41 1.51
N GLY A 157 14.14 12.56 0.94
CA GLY A 157 14.29 12.10 -0.43
C GLY A 157 14.18 13.19 -1.50
N ARG A 158 13.46 14.29 -1.23
CA ARG A 158 13.40 15.46 -2.13
C ARG A 158 14.67 16.31 -2.07
N ILE A 159 15.33 16.36 -0.91
CA ILE A 159 16.56 17.13 -0.69
C ILE A 159 17.79 16.31 -1.12
N ASP A 160 17.87 15.08 -0.64
CA ASP A 160 18.98 14.15 -0.77
C ASP A 160 18.47 12.72 -0.97
N CYS A 161 18.07 12.43 -2.21
CA CYS A 161 17.64 11.10 -2.62
C CYS A 161 18.76 10.04 -2.46
N SER A 162 20.03 10.47 -2.53
CA SER A 162 21.19 9.60 -2.40
C SER A 162 21.33 9.04 -0.99
N LEU A 163 20.97 9.84 0.03
CA LEU A 163 20.97 9.40 1.42
C LEU A 163 19.94 8.29 1.67
N ILE A 164 18.77 8.33 1.02
CA ILE A 164 17.76 7.26 1.14
C ILE A 164 18.32 5.92 0.66
N ALA A 165 18.98 5.92 -0.51
CA ALA A 165 19.63 4.73 -1.05
C ALA A 165 20.78 4.27 -0.14
N ALA A 166 21.56 5.22 0.41
CA ALA A 166 22.69 4.92 1.28
C ALA A 166 22.26 4.28 2.61
N VAL A 167 21.14 4.71 3.22
CA VAL A 167 20.58 4.08 4.44
C VAL A 167 20.26 2.60 4.18
N ASN A 168 19.55 2.31 3.09
CA ASN A 168 19.19 0.94 2.72
C ASN A 168 20.42 0.06 2.47
N HIS A 169 21.46 0.61 1.83
CA HIS A 169 22.63 -0.16 1.41
C HIS A 169 23.69 -0.35 2.52
N HIS A 170 24.01 0.72 3.27
CA HIS A 170 25.13 0.74 4.21
C HIS A 170 24.72 0.51 5.66
N VAL A 171 23.57 1.03 6.10
CA VAL A 171 23.13 0.89 7.49
C VAL A 171 22.43 -0.44 7.71
N LYS A 172 21.73 -0.95 6.68
CA LYS A 172 20.93 -2.19 6.71
C LYS A 172 19.89 -2.20 7.84
N MET A 173 19.41 -1.02 8.22
CA MET A 173 18.31 -0.81 9.15
C MET A 173 17.21 -0.07 8.41
N ASP A 174 15.96 -0.23 8.86
CA ASP A 174 14.91 0.65 8.38
C ASP A 174 15.17 2.10 8.81
N TRP A 175 14.48 3.03 8.15
CA TRP A 175 14.66 4.47 8.36
C TRP A 175 14.46 4.88 9.83
N ASP A 176 13.42 4.36 10.49
CA ASP A 176 13.07 4.72 11.87
C ASP A 176 14.12 4.19 12.85
N SER A 177 14.55 2.95 12.65
CA SER A 177 15.63 2.34 13.42
C SER A 177 16.94 3.13 13.25
N SER A 178 17.22 3.64 12.05
CA SER A 178 18.40 4.48 11.77
C SER A 178 18.35 5.82 12.52
N LEU A 179 17.18 6.45 12.59
CA LEU A 179 16.98 7.67 13.38
C LEU A 179 17.13 7.42 14.89
N ARG A 180 16.55 6.32 15.40
CA ARG A 180 16.71 5.95 16.82
C ARG A 180 18.17 5.71 17.19
N ALA A 181 18.96 5.14 16.27
CA ALA A 181 20.39 4.89 16.49
C ALA A 181 21.20 6.17 16.72
N ILE A 182 20.75 7.31 16.18
CA ILE A 182 21.38 8.62 16.36
C ILE A 182 20.69 9.48 17.42
N GLY A 183 19.87 8.86 18.29
CA GLY A 183 19.14 9.56 19.35
C GLY A 183 18.00 10.46 18.86
N VAL A 184 17.58 10.33 17.60
CA VAL A 184 16.48 11.09 17.02
C VAL A 184 15.20 10.28 17.14
N ASP A 185 14.20 10.78 17.88
CA ASP A 185 12.89 10.14 17.91
C ASP A 185 12.17 10.37 16.56
N PRO A 186 11.87 9.30 15.78
CA PRO A 186 11.12 9.43 14.54
C PRO A 186 9.76 10.10 14.73
N ALA A 187 9.14 9.99 15.91
CA ALA A 187 7.86 10.64 16.17
C ALA A 187 8.01 12.16 16.27
N GLU A 188 8.95 12.63 17.10
CA GLU A 188 9.18 14.06 17.30
C GLU A 188 9.66 14.75 16.01
N ASN A 189 10.55 14.11 15.26
CA ASN A 189 11.12 14.65 14.02
C ASN A 189 10.22 14.51 12.78
N ARG A 190 9.09 13.80 12.90
CA ARG A 190 8.01 13.79 11.90
C ARG A 190 6.86 14.71 12.30
N GLY A 191 7.12 15.69 13.17
CA GLY A 191 6.09 16.60 13.68
C GLY A 191 4.84 15.89 14.15
N LEU A 192 4.98 14.66 14.67
CA LEU A 192 3.87 13.95 15.26
C LEU A 192 3.62 14.63 16.59
N VAL A 193 2.64 15.50 16.53
CA VAL A 193 1.89 15.94 17.69
C VAL A 193 1.59 14.72 18.55
N ARG A 194 2.06 14.74 19.80
CA ARG A 194 1.72 13.75 20.82
C ARG A 194 0.21 13.84 21.06
N ASP A 195 -0.41 12.76 21.51
CA ASP A 195 -1.85 12.79 21.78
C ASP A 195 -2.23 13.87 22.82
N ASP A 196 -1.25 14.29 23.63
CA ASP A 196 -1.36 15.29 24.70
C ASP A 196 -0.94 16.71 24.31
N ASP A 197 -0.36 16.92 23.12
CA ASP A 197 0.07 18.27 22.68
C ASP A 197 -1.12 19.17 22.33
N PHE A 198 -2.25 18.58 21.94
CA PHE A 198 -3.53 19.26 21.78
C PHE A 198 -4.66 18.49 22.45
N THR A 199 -5.63 19.24 22.96
CA THR A 199 -6.90 18.74 23.46
C THR A 199 -7.98 18.82 22.39
N LEU A 200 -9.12 18.17 22.65
CA LEU A 200 -10.30 18.34 21.79
C LEU A 200 -10.80 19.79 21.78
N ASP A 201 -10.60 20.55 22.85
CA ASP A 201 -10.99 21.95 22.93
C ASP A 201 -10.05 22.87 22.14
N ASP A 202 -8.74 22.55 22.08
CA ASP A 202 -7.80 23.22 21.17
C ASP A 202 -8.22 23.02 19.72
N PHE A 203 -8.63 21.80 19.38
CA PHE A 203 -9.13 21.49 18.06
C PHE A 203 -10.44 22.24 17.73
N ARG A 204 -11.37 22.33 18.69
CA ARG A 204 -12.60 23.13 18.54
C ARG A 204 -12.30 24.61 18.32
N ARG A 205 -11.39 25.18 19.11
CA ARG A 205 -10.96 26.59 18.96
C ARG A 205 -10.33 26.82 17.59
N TRP A 206 -9.48 25.92 17.14
CA TRP A 206 -8.87 25.99 15.81
C TRP A 206 -9.90 25.91 14.68
N LEU A 207 -10.89 25.02 14.76
CA LEU A 207 -11.98 24.97 13.79
C LEU A 207 -12.85 26.25 13.83
N GLY A 208 -13.12 26.79 15.02
CA GLY A 208 -13.89 28.01 15.20
C GLY A 208 -13.20 29.25 14.64
N GLN A 209 -11.89 29.38 14.82
CA GLN A 209 -11.09 30.45 14.21
C GLN A 209 -11.16 30.39 12.69
N ARG A 210 -10.96 29.20 12.12
CA ARG A 210 -11.03 29.00 10.66
C ARG A 210 -12.42 29.28 10.11
N GLU A 211 -13.46 28.97 10.86
CA GLU A 211 -14.83 29.32 10.50
C GLU A 211 -15.04 30.85 10.48
N GLN A 212 -14.52 31.59 11.46
CA GLN A 212 -14.56 33.06 11.47
C GLN A 212 -13.80 33.67 10.30
N GLU A 213 -12.67 33.07 9.91
CA GLU A 213 -11.84 33.49 8.78
C GLU A 213 -12.41 33.02 7.42
N GLY A 214 -13.51 32.24 7.41
CA GLY A 214 -14.12 31.72 6.18
C GLY A 214 -13.27 30.65 5.47
N LEU A 215 -12.30 30.03 6.15
CA LEU A 215 -11.39 29.06 5.57
C LEU A 215 -12.03 27.68 5.44
N HIS A 216 -11.93 27.08 4.24
CA HIS A 216 -12.43 25.73 4.00
C HIS A 216 -11.70 24.70 4.87
N CYS A 217 -12.46 24.00 5.72
CA CYS A 217 -11.96 22.97 6.62
C CYS A 217 -12.15 21.54 6.07
N THR A 218 -12.25 21.40 4.75
CA THR A 218 -12.28 20.08 4.10
C THR A 218 -10.88 19.48 4.11
N PHE A 219 -10.78 18.14 4.23
CA PHE A 219 -9.49 17.45 4.26
C PHE A 219 -8.59 17.81 3.08
N GLY A 220 -9.16 17.87 1.86
CA GLY A 220 -8.41 18.21 0.66
C GLY A 220 -7.81 19.61 0.71
N GLN A 221 -8.56 20.60 1.20
CA GLN A 221 -8.10 21.99 1.30
C GLN A 221 -7.04 22.17 2.38
N ILE A 222 -7.25 21.61 3.58
CA ILE A 222 -6.25 21.68 4.65
C ILE A 222 -4.96 20.95 4.24
N ARG A 223 -5.06 19.88 3.44
CA ARG A 223 -3.89 19.17 2.89
C ARG A 223 -3.15 19.98 1.81
N LEU A 224 -3.67 21.10 1.33
CA LEU A 224 -2.92 22.01 0.47
C LEU A 224 -2.17 23.08 1.27
N GLU A 225 -2.56 23.31 2.51
CA GLU A 225 -1.90 24.25 3.40
C GLU A 225 -0.54 23.69 3.82
N ARG A 226 0.49 24.53 3.65
CA ARG A 226 1.87 24.27 4.04
C ARG A 226 2.36 25.48 4.81
N ASP A 227 3.11 25.25 5.88
CA ASP A 227 3.83 26.34 6.52
C ASP A 227 5.16 26.64 5.82
N SER A 228 5.94 27.57 6.38
CA SER A 228 7.22 28.01 5.84
C SER A 228 8.29 26.92 5.74
N ARG A 229 8.02 25.71 6.26
CA ARG A 229 8.90 24.55 6.21
C ARG A 229 8.27 23.36 5.47
N ASP A 230 7.27 23.61 4.61
CA ASP A 230 6.49 22.61 3.87
C ASP A 230 5.79 21.58 4.79
N ARG A 231 5.39 21.97 6.01
CA ARG A 231 4.70 21.06 6.96
C ARG A 231 3.19 21.13 6.80
N PHE A 232 2.50 20.00 7.00
CA PHE A 232 1.06 20.00 7.21
C PHE A 232 0.69 20.72 8.51
N PRO A 233 -0.50 21.33 8.61
CA PRO A 233 -0.96 21.93 9.86
C PRO A 233 -0.90 20.91 11.01
N PRO A 234 -0.23 21.21 12.14
CA PRO A 234 -0.08 20.27 13.27
C PRO A 234 -1.42 19.70 13.75
N MET A 235 -2.44 20.56 13.77
CA MET A 235 -3.80 20.20 14.16
C MET A 235 -4.44 19.15 13.23
N LEU A 236 -4.09 19.16 11.93
CA LEU A 236 -4.50 18.11 10.97
C LEU A 236 -3.88 16.77 11.35
N THR A 237 -2.56 16.74 11.56
CA THR A 237 -1.81 15.53 11.90
C THR A 237 -2.29 14.90 13.20
N TRP A 238 -2.50 15.72 14.24
CA TRP A 238 -3.05 15.30 15.52
C TRP A 238 -4.43 14.65 15.38
N ALA A 239 -5.34 15.33 14.69
CA ALA A 239 -6.71 14.87 14.52
C ALA A 239 -6.79 13.54 13.78
N LEU A 240 -6.00 13.36 12.72
CA LEU A 240 -5.92 12.10 11.98
C LEU A 240 -5.38 10.97 12.84
N ARG A 241 -4.36 11.23 13.66
CA ARG A 241 -3.78 10.24 14.56
C ARG A 241 -4.78 9.80 15.63
N ARG A 242 -5.41 10.77 16.31
CA ARG A 242 -6.29 10.50 17.45
C ARG A 242 -7.63 9.86 17.04
N PHE A 243 -8.18 10.25 15.90
CA PHE A 243 -9.52 9.82 15.45
C PHE A 243 -9.48 8.89 14.23
N GLY A 244 -8.30 8.60 13.69
CA GLY A 244 -8.07 7.75 12.52
C GLY A 244 -8.41 8.39 11.17
N ASN A 245 -9.37 9.32 11.12
CA ASN A 245 -9.71 10.07 9.92
C ASN A 245 -10.29 11.45 10.24
N TRP A 246 -10.20 12.37 9.28
CA TRP A 246 -10.59 13.77 9.45
C TRP A 246 -12.05 13.96 9.82
N ARG A 247 -12.95 13.18 9.22
CA ARG A 247 -14.39 13.28 9.50
C ARG A 247 -14.71 12.85 10.93
N ALA A 248 -14.09 11.79 11.43
CA ALA A 248 -14.27 11.34 12.80
C ALA A 248 -13.80 12.41 13.81
N ALA A 249 -12.71 13.11 13.49
CA ALA A 249 -12.26 14.24 14.28
C ALA A 249 -13.27 15.38 14.29
N LEU A 250 -13.79 15.79 13.12
CA LEU A 250 -14.83 16.83 13.02
C LEU A 250 -16.10 16.46 13.82
N VAL A 251 -16.55 15.21 13.73
CA VAL A 251 -17.70 14.70 14.51
C VAL A 251 -17.40 14.75 16.01
N ALA A 252 -16.21 14.32 16.45
CA ALA A 252 -15.81 14.38 17.85
C ALA A 252 -15.73 15.83 18.36
N ALA A 253 -15.30 16.77 17.52
CA ALA A 253 -15.27 18.19 17.83
C ALA A 253 -16.67 18.81 17.91
N GLY A 254 -17.71 18.15 17.39
CA GLY A 254 -19.07 18.71 17.29
C GLY A 254 -19.23 19.68 16.13
N ALA A 255 -18.39 19.60 15.10
CA ALA A 255 -18.48 20.46 13.93
C ALA A 255 -19.76 20.17 13.14
N ASP A 256 -20.45 21.23 12.71
CA ASP A 256 -21.64 21.14 11.88
C ASP A 256 -21.27 20.82 10.43
N LEU A 257 -21.23 19.53 10.11
CA LEU A 257 -20.89 19.02 8.78
C LEU A 257 -21.84 19.47 7.67
N SER A 258 -22.99 20.06 7.98
CA SER A 258 -23.90 20.64 6.98
C SER A 258 -23.39 21.96 6.40
N LYS A 259 -22.47 22.64 7.10
CA LYS A 259 -21.88 23.90 6.61
C LYS A 259 -20.96 23.65 5.41
N PRO A 260 -20.96 24.53 4.40
CA PRO A 260 -20.09 24.41 3.22
C PRO A 260 -18.60 24.29 3.56
N ILE A 261 -18.15 25.00 4.60
CA ILE A 261 -16.74 24.97 5.05
C ILE A 261 -16.29 23.57 5.51
N PHE A 262 -17.21 22.72 5.98
CA PHE A 262 -16.95 21.34 6.40
C PHE A 262 -17.39 20.29 5.37
N GLY A 263 -17.70 20.72 4.14
CA GLY A 263 -18.05 19.84 3.02
C GLY A 263 -19.55 19.76 2.69
N GLY A 264 -20.42 20.49 3.41
CA GLY A 264 -21.83 20.65 3.01
C GLY A 264 -22.61 19.34 2.95
N HIS A 265 -22.41 18.45 3.93
CA HIS A 265 -22.98 17.12 3.91
C HIS A 265 -24.47 17.12 4.30
N GLN A 266 -25.34 16.71 3.38
CA GLN A 266 -26.79 16.66 3.64
C GLN A 266 -27.24 15.36 4.35
N PHE A 267 -26.61 14.23 4.04
CA PHE A 267 -27.02 12.92 4.57
C PHE A 267 -26.22 12.53 5.82
N LEU A 268 -26.58 13.12 6.95
CA LEU A 268 -25.88 12.96 8.23
C LEU A 268 -26.41 11.82 9.11
N SER A 269 -27.53 11.18 8.75
CA SER A 269 -28.12 10.08 9.53
C SER A 269 -28.63 8.95 8.65
N GLU A 270 -28.75 7.76 9.24
CA GLU A 270 -29.40 6.60 8.62
C GLU A 270 -30.82 6.92 8.15
N ARG A 271 -31.56 7.70 8.96
CA ARG A 271 -32.94 8.12 8.66
C ARG A 271 -33.00 9.01 7.42
N ALA A 272 -32.10 9.98 7.29
CA ALA A 272 -32.05 10.87 6.13
C ALA A 272 -31.72 10.11 4.84
N VAL A 273 -30.77 9.17 4.89
CA VAL A 273 -30.46 8.30 3.75
C VAL A 273 -31.66 7.44 3.35
N LYS A 274 -32.34 6.79 4.31
CA LYS A 274 -33.55 6.00 4.01
C LYS A 274 -34.68 6.84 3.45
N ALA A 275 -34.89 8.05 3.96
CA ALA A 275 -35.94 8.95 3.49
C ALA A 275 -35.71 9.32 2.03
N GLU A 276 -34.47 9.68 1.66
CA GLU A 276 -34.15 10.04 0.29
C GLU A 276 -34.20 8.85 -0.67
N ILE A 277 -33.69 7.68 -0.26
CA ILE A 277 -33.83 6.45 -1.06
C ILE A 277 -35.31 6.11 -1.27
N LYS A 278 -36.17 6.27 -0.25
CA LYS A 278 -37.62 6.06 -0.39
C LYS A 278 -38.25 7.07 -1.34
N ARG A 279 -37.93 8.36 -1.23
CA ARG A 279 -38.39 9.39 -2.14
C ARG A 279 -38.05 9.06 -3.60
N LEU A 280 -36.81 8.65 -3.86
CA LEU A 280 -36.35 8.22 -5.18
C LEU A 280 -37.04 6.95 -5.66
N LYS A 281 -37.27 5.98 -4.77
CA LYS A 281 -38.02 4.75 -5.04
C LYS A 281 -39.48 5.05 -5.39
N ASP A 282 -40.13 5.96 -4.67
CA ASP A 282 -41.52 6.36 -4.89
C ASP A 282 -41.67 7.18 -6.18
N ALA A 283 -40.60 7.84 -6.63
CA ALA A 283 -40.49 8.47 -7.94
C ALA A 283 -40.12 7.50 -9.09
N ASP A 284 -40.09 6.19 -8.82
CA ASP A 284 -39.69 5.13 -9.77
C ASP A 284 -38.30 5.33 -10.42
N ALA A 285 -37.38 6.02 -9.72
CA ALA A 285 -36.05 6.31 -10.22
C ALA A 285 -35.15 5.05 -10.28
N ASP A 286 -34.18 5.03 -11.20
CA ASP A 286 -33.12 4.01 -11.16
C ASP A 286 -32.22 4.24 -9.95
N LEU A 287 -32.20 3.25 -9.06
CA LEU A 287 -31.44 3.25 -7.81
C LEU A 287 -30.13 2.46 -7.92
N SER A 288 -29.70 2.14 -9.15
CA SER A 288 -28.33 1.69 -9.40
C SER A 288 -27.32 2.71 -8.86
N HIS A 289 -26.19 2.23 -8.33
CA HIS A 289 -25.17 3.12 -7.76
C HIS A 289 -24.75 4.22 -8.75
N THR A 290 -24.62 3.86 -10.03
CA THR A 290 -24.25 4.80 -11.10
C THR A 290 -25.32 5.84 -11.32
N ALA A 291 -26.60 5.45 -11.49
CA ALA A 291 -27.68 6.41 -11.72
C ALA A 291 -27.86 7.37 -10.54
N VAL A 292 -27.78 6.87 -9.31
CA VAL A 292 -27.90 7.71 -8.12
C VAL A 292 -26.72 8.67 -8.01
N CYS A 293 -25.49 8.26 -8.32
CA CYS A 293 -24.33 9.17 -8.35
C CYS A 293 -24.49 10.33 -9.36
N LEU A 294 -25.33 10.19 -10.38
CA LEU A 294 -25.65 11.23 -11.36
C LEU A 294 -26.77 12.18 -10.90
N LEU A 295 -27.40 11.93 -9.75
CA LEU A 295 -28.35 12.90 -9.19
C LEU A 295 -27.62 14.05 -8.49
N PRO A 296 -28.27 15.22 -8.36
CA PRO A 296 -27.85 16.24 -7.41
C PRO A 296 -27.63 15.62 -6.03
N GLN A 297 -26.47 15.88 -5.43
CA GLN A 297 -26.04 15.30 -4.14
C GLN A 297 -26.00 13.75 -4.09
N GLY A 298 -26.15 13.08 -5.22
CA GLY A 298 -26.19 11.64 -5.37
C GLY A 298 -24.95 10.91 -4.83
N THR A 299 -23.76 11.46 -5.09
CA THR A 299 -22.50 10.95 -4.54
C THR A 299 -22.45 11.06 -3.02
N GLN A 300 -23.05 12.10 -2.43
CA GLN A 300 -23.16 12.19 -0.97
C GLN A 300 -24.12 11.13 -0.43
N LEU A 301 -25.22 10.87 -1.13
CA LEU A 301 -26.21 9.87 -0.76
C LEU A 301 -25.62 8.46 -0.81
N THR A 302 -24.96 8.09 -1.91
CA THR A 302 -24.33 6.76 -2.07
C THR A 302 -23.21 6.54 -1.06
N SER A 303 -22.35 7.55 -0.85
CA SER A 303 -21.30 7.51 0.17
C SER A 303 -21.86 7.38 1.58
N ALA A 304 -22.95 8.09 1.90
CA ALA A 304 -23.63 7.97 3.18
C ALA A 304 -24.31 6.60 3.35
N GLY A 305 -24.88 6.05 2.28
CA GLY A 305 -25.44 4.70 2.25
C GLY A 305 -24.38 3.63 2.53
N ILE A 306 -23.22 3.69 1.85
CA ILE A 306 -22.10 2.79 2.14
C ILE A 306 -21.62 2.96 3.59
N ARG A 307 -21.55 4.20 4.09
CA ARG A 307 -21.10 4.46 5.46
C ARG A 307 -22.01 3.87 6.52
N PHE A 308 -23.33 4.08 6.42
CA PHE A 308 -24.27 3.66 7.47
C PHE A 308 -24.69 2.19 7.34
N PHE A 309 -24.61 1.60 6.15
CA PHE A 309 -25.10 0.25 5.88
C PHE A 309 -24.00 -0.71 5.38
N GLY A 310 -22.75 -0.25 5.30
CA GLY A 310 -21.58 -1.01 4.83
C GLY A 310 -21.43 -1.07 3.31
N ARG A 311 -22.56 -1.16 2.57
CA ARG A 311 -22.60 -1.15 1.10
C ARG A 311 -23.90 -0.53 0.59
N TRP A 312 -23.91 -0.05 -0.65
CA TRP A 312 -25.08 0.61 -1.24
C TRP A 312 -26.30 -0.32 -1.30
N GLU A 313 -26.09 -1.59 -1.66
CA GLU A 313 -27.16 -2.59 -1.75
C GLU A 313 -27.85 -2.81 -0.39
N ALA A 314 -27.09 -2.75 0.71
CA ALA A 314 -27.63 -2.88 2.05
C ALA A 314 -28.47 -1.65 2.46
N ALA A 315 -28.12 -0.46 1.98
CA ALA A 315 -28.94 0.73 2.15
C ALA A 315 -30.27 0.61 1.38
N LEU A 316 -30.23 0.08 0.15
CA LEU A 316 -31.43 -0.23 -0.65
C LEU A 316 -32.31 -1.31 0.01
N ASP A 317 -31.69 -2.36 0.59
CA ASP A 317 -32.38 -3.39 1.38
C ASP A 317 -33.09 -2.77 2.58
N ALA A 318 -32.38 -1.95 3.36
CA ALA A 318 -32.92 -1.30 4.54
C ALA A 318 -34.05 -0.30 4.22
N ALA A 319 -34.07 0.25 3.00
CA ALA A 319 -35.14 1.09 2.48
C ALA A 319 -36.26 0.31 1.77
N ARG A 320 -36.18 -1.03 1.71
CA ARG A 320 -37.13 -1.94 1.03
C ARG A 320 -37.34 -1.60 -0.45
N VAL A 321 -36.25 -1.28 -1.15
CA VAL A 321 -36.28 -0.99 -2.59
C VAL A 321 -36.49 -2.28 -3.38
N PRO A 322 -37.49 -2.38 -4.27
CA PRO A 322 -37.70 -3.55 -5.13
C PRO A 322 -36.51 -3.83 -6.06
N LYS A 323 -36.23 -5.10 -6.34
CA LYS A 323 -35.09 -5.52 -7.20
C LYS A 323 -35.09 -4.86 -8.59
N ARG A 324 -36.26 -4.60 -9.16
CA ARG A 324 -36.42 -3.94 -10.47
C ARG A 324 -35.79 -2.54 -10.54
N LEU A 325 -35.70 -1.84 -9.41
CA LEU A 325 -35.12 -0.49 -9.32
C LEU A 325 -33.62 -0.49 -8.98
N ARG A 326 -33.03 -1.65 -8.61
CA ARG A 326 -31.63 -1.72 -8.13
C ARG A 326 -30.60 -1.84 -9.26
N GLY A 327 -31.06 -1.92 -10.49
CA GLY A 327 -30.22 -2.22 -11.64
C GLY A 327 -30.99 -2.06 -12.94
N LYS A 328 -31.80 -1.01 -13.06
CA LYS A 328 -32.36 -0.62 -14.34
C LYS A 328 -31.19 -0.07 -15.16
N ARG A 329 -30.35 -0.95 -15.73
CA ARG A 329 -29.22 -0.56 -16.56
C ARG A 329 -29.76 0.43 -17.58
N THR A 330 -29.36 1.69 -17.50
CA THR A 330 -29.67 2.67 -18.51
C THR A 330 -29.08 2.15 -19.82
N GLN A 331 -29.93 1.62 -20.68
CA GLN A 331 -29.53 1.14 -21.98
C GLN A 331 -29.62 2.32 -22.93
N TYR A 332 -28.48 2.75 -23.46
CA TYR A 332 -28.46 3.71 -24.56
C TYR A 332 -28.55 2.89 -25.85
N GLU A 333 -29.77 2.62 -26.30
CA GLU A 333 -30.03 1.82 -27.50
C GLU A 333 -30.05 2.71 -28.74
N THR A 334 -30.56 3.93 -28.58
CA THR A 334 -30.70 4.91 -29.64
C THR A 334 -29.68 6.04 -29.51
N ALA A 335 -29.47 6.76 -30.62
CA ALA A 335 -28.70 8.00 -30.59
C ALA A 335 -29.36 9.07 -29.71
N ASP A 336 -30.68 9.04 -29.57
CA ASP A 336 -31.41 10.01 -28.74
C ASP A 336 -31.20 9.78 -27.25
N ASP A 337 -31.18 8.51 -26.80
CA ASP A 337 -30.88 8.16 -25.40
C ASP A 337 -29.51 8.71 -24.97
N VAL A 338 -28.52 8.62 -25.86
CA VAL A 338 -27.17 9.16 -25.64
C VAL A 338 -27.21 10.68 -25.57
N ARG A 339 -27.96 11.36 -26.44
CA ARG A 339 -28.09 12.83 -26.40
C ARG A 339 -28.73 13.27 -25.10
N GLN A 340 -29.87 12.70 -24.72
CA GLN A 340 -30.58 13.05 -23.49
C GLN A 340 -29.68 12.86 -22.25
N ALA A 341 -28.92 11.78 -22.18
CA ALA A 341 -27.99 11.53 -21.08
C ALA A 341 -26.84 12.55 -21.02
N ILE A 342 -26.35 13.00 -22.17
CA ILE A 342 -25.32 14.05 -22.25
C ILE A 342 -25.92 15.41 -21.87
N THR A 343 -27.13 15.74 -22.33
CA THR A 343 -27.84 16.97 -21.98
C THR A 343 -28.08 17.05 -20.48
N ALA A 344 -28.55 15.97 -19.84
CA ALA A 344 -28.71 15.91 -18.39
C ALA A 344 -27.37 16.14 -17.65
N ARG A 345 -26.26 15.58 -18.16
CA ARG A 345 -24.92 15.86 -17.60
C ARG A 345 -24.51 17.33 -17.74
N ILE A 346 -24.86 17.98 -18.84
CA ILE A 346 -24.60 19.41 -19.07
C ILE A 346 -25.44 20.27 -18.12
N GLU A 347 -26.74 20.00 -18.00
CA GLU A 347 -27.67 20.72 -17.13
C GLU A 347 -27.24 20.67 -15.67
N HIS A 348 -26.78 19.51 -15.22
CA HIS A 348 -26.25 19.32 -13.86
C HIS A 348 -24.77 19.73 -13.70
N GLN A 349 -24.16 20.33 -14.72
CA GLN A 349 -22.77 20.82 -14.72
C GLN A 349 -21.75 19.75 -14.35
N PHE A 350 -22.00 18.48 -14.72
CA PHE A 350 -21.05 17.41 -14.45
C PHE A 350 -19.83 17.48 -15.37
N PRO A 351 -18.66 17.02 -14.91
CA PRO A 351 -17.47 16.96 -15.76
C PRO A 351 -17.72 16.11 -17.00
N LEU A 352 -17.34 16.66 -18.17
CA LEU A 352 -17.43 15.97 -19.46
C LEU A 352 -16.05 15.51 -19.97
N SER A 353 -15.02 15.54 -19.11
CA SER A 353 -13.69 15.06 -19.48
C SER A 353 -13.71 13.53 -19.65
N PRO A 354 -12.97 12.98 -20.64
CA PRO A 354 -12.91 11.54 -20.89
C PRO A 354 -12.57 10.68 -19.66
N LEU A 355 -11.63 11.14 -18.83
CA LEU A 355 -11.20 10.40 -17.64
C LEU A 355 -12.26 10.37 -16.55
N GLU A 356 -12.90 11.49 -16.25
CA GLU A 356 -13.95 11.54 -15.24
C GLU A 356 -15.16 10.69 -15.65
N LEU A 357 -15.48 10.70 -16.95
CA LEU A 357 -16.55 9.86 -17.48
C LEU A 357 -16.22 8.37 -17.43
N TYR A 358 -14.95 7.97 -17.58
CA TYR A 358 -14.57 6.56 -17.63
C TYR A 358 -14.17 5.97 -16.26
N TYR A 359 -13.45 6.75 -15.44
CA TYR A 359 -12.86 6.31 -14.17
C TYR A 359 -13.34 7.09 -12.95
N GLY A 360 -14.04 8.22 -13.15
CA GLY A 360 -14.47 9.08 -12.06
C GLY A 360 -15.56 8.45 -11.18
N SER A 361 -15.87 9.12 -10.07
CA SER A 361 -16.94 8.72 -9.13
C SER A 361 -18.33 8.63 -9.78
N ARG A 362 -18.50 9.25 -10.95
CA ARG A 362 -19.71 9.27 -11.79
C ARG A 362 -19.47 8.61 -13.15
N SER A 363 -18.63 7.56 -13.16
CA SER A 363 -18.26 6.84 -14.37
C SER A 363 -19.47 6.23 -15.07
N ASP A 364 -19.52 6.35 -16.38
CA ASP A 364 -20.56 5.78 -17.23
C ASP A 364 -19.95 5.23 -18.52
N ILE A 365 -19.39 4.03 -18.37
CA ILE A 365 -18.65 3.33 -19.43
C ILE A 365 -19.58 2.94 -20.58
N GLU A 366 -20.87 2.72 -20.30
CA GLU A 366 -21.84 2.36 -21.33
C GLU A 366 -22.21 3.58 -22.18
N LEU A 367 -22.49 4.72 -21.55
CA LEU A 367 -22.67 5.98 -22.27
C LEU A 367 -21.45 6.29 -23.12
N TRP A 368 -20.24 6.16 -22.56
CA TRP A 368 -18.98 6.31 -23.30
C TRP A 368 -18.97 5.47 -24.57
N LYS A 369 -19.11 4.14 -24.45
CA LYS A 369 -19.07 3.23 -25.62
C LYS A 369 -20.14 3.55 -26.65
N LYS A 370 -21.36 3.87 -26.21
CA LYS A 370 -22.49 4.16 -27.09
C LYS A 370 -22.33 5.50 -27.80
N SER A 371 -21.72 6.50 -27.17
CA SER A 371 -21.34 7.75 -27.84
C SER A 371 -20.39 7.52 -29.01
N PHE A 372 -19.39 6.63 -28.87
CA PHE A 372 -18.52 6.27 -30.01
C PHE A 372 -19.26 5.47 -31.08
N LYS A 373 -20.18 4.57 -30.70
CA LYS A 373 -20.98 3.78 -31.65
C LYS A 373 -21.91 4.66 -32.50
N HIS A 374 -22.65 5.58 -31.88
CA HIS A 374 -23.68 6.36 -32.56
C HIS A 374 -23.14 7.66 -33.20
N PHE A 375 -22.15 8.31 -32.58
CA PHE A 375 -21.65 9.63 -33.02
C PHE A 375 -20.19 9.58 -33.48
N GLY A 376 -19.53 8.43 -33.42
CA GLY A 376 -18.12 8.27 -33.79
C GLY A 376 -17.13 8.79 -32.75
N SER A 377 -17.48 9.78 -31.92
CA SER A 377 -16.60 10.25 -30.84
C SER A 377 -17.39 10.91 -29.70
N TRP A 378 -16.83 10.87 -28.49
CA TRP A 378 -17.39 11.59 -27.33
C TRP A 378 -17.58 13.09 -27.60
N ARG A 379 -16.58 13.75 -28.18
CA ARG A 379 -16.65 15.18 -28.55
C ARG A 379 -17.82 15.48 -29.50
N LYS A 380 -18.03 14.63 -30.51
CA LYS A 380 -19.13 14.80 -31.48
C LYS A 380 -20.48 14.56 -30.82
N ALA A 381 -20.60 13.55 -29.97
CA ALA A 381 -21.80 13.31 -29.17
C ALA A 381 -22.16 14.52 -28.29
N VAL A 382 -21.17 15.15 -27.64
CA VAL A 382 -21.37 16.36 -26.83
C VAL A 382 -21.78 17.57 -27.67
N ALA A 383 -21.21 17.73 -28.86
CA ALA A 383 -21.61 18.80 -29.78
C ALA A 383 -23.05 18.62 -30.28
N GLU A 384 -23.43 17.40 -30.67
CA GLU A 384 -24.79 17.08 -31.15
C GLU A 384 -25.85 17.07 -30.04
N ALA A 385 -25.45 16.94 -28.77
CA ALA A 385 -26.33 17.10 -27.61
C ALA A 385 -26.52 18.57 -27.17
N GLY A 386 -26.05 19.54 -27.97
CA GLY A 386 -26.22 20.97 -27.67
C GLY A 386 -25.16 21.56 -26.73
N GLY A 387 -24.02 20.90 -26.54
CA GLY A 387 -22.95 21.40 -25.68
C GLY A 387 -22.30 22.69 -26.21
N ALA A 388 -22.32 23.76 -25.41
CA ALA A 388 -21.55 24.98 -25.66
C ALA A 388 -20.02 24.74 -25.80
N ALA A 389 -19.30 25.72 -26.34
CA ALA A 389 -17.84 25.64 -26.61
C ALA A 389 -17.00 25.15 -25.41
N LYS A 390 -17.37 25.54 -24.18
CA LYS A 390 -16.70 25.07 -22.95
C LYS A 390 -16.83 23.55 -22.73
N HIS A 391 -17.99 22.99 -23.04
CA HIS A 391 -18.30 21.56 -22.90
C HIS A 391 -17.55 20.74 -23.96
N ILE A 392 -17.54 21.24 -25.20
CA ILE A 392 -16.78 20.63 -26.31
C ILE A 392 -15.27 20.62 -25.98
N ARG A 393 -14.76 21.70 -25.38
CA ARG A 393 -13.35 21.77 -24.94
C ARG A 393 -13.02 20.71 -23.89
N GLN A 394 -13.85 20.54 -22.86
CA GLN A 394 -13.67 19.48 -21.85
C GLN A 394 -13.72 18.08 -22.48
N ALA A 395 -14.68 17.84 -23.37
CA ALA A 395 -14.81 16.56 -24.09
C ALA A 395 -13.63 16.26 -25.03
N ARG A 396 -12.82 17.27 -25.38
CA ARG A 396 -11.62 17.16 -26.22
C ARG A 396 -10.34 16.93 -25.42
N GLN A 397 -10.36 16.97 -24.09
CA GLN A 397 -9.16 16.87 -23.25
C GLN A 397 -8.58 15.45 -23.24
N THR A 398 -7.85 15.11 -24.32
CA THR A 398 -7.01 13.91 -24.40
C THR A 398 -6.03 14.01 -25.57
N PRO A 399 -4.77 13.52 -25.44
CA PRO A 399 -3.84 13.47 -26.55
C PRO A 399 -4.25 12.41 -27.57
N PHE A 400 -5.06 11.41 -27.21
CA PHE A 400 -5.45 10.28 -28.07
C PHE A 400 -6.81 10.47 -28.75
N SER A 401 -7.06 11.69 -29.24
CA SER A 401 -8.37 12.13 -29.74
C SER A 401 -8.83 11.48 -31.06
N THR A 402 -8.02 10.64 -31.69
CA THR A 402 -8.36 9.94 -32.94
C THR A 402 -7.88 8.49 -32.93
N LYS A 403 -8.51 7.63 -33.77
CA LYS A 403 -8.06 6.23 -33.99
C LYS A 403 -6.58 6.15 -34.36
N ALA A 404 -6.13 7.04 -35.24
CA ALA A 404 -4.74 7.09 -35.71
C ALA A 404 -3.76 7.38 -34.57
N LYS A 405 -4.09 8.31 -33.66
CA LYS A 405 -3.23 8.63 -32.51
C LYS A 405 -3.14 7.49 -31.51
N VAL A 406 -4.24 6.78 -31.24
CA VAL A 406 -4.23 5.56 -30.42
C VAL A 406 -3.32 4.49 -31.05
N ILE A 407 -3.45 4.25 -32.35
CA ILE A 407 -2.61 3.28 -33.07
C ILE A 407 -1.13 3.69 -33.06
N ALA A 408 -0.84 4.96 -33.32
CA ALA A 408 0.52 5.49 -33.32
C ALA A 408 1.18 5.31 -31.96
N GLU A 409 0.47 5.60 -30.87
CA GLU A 409 0.99 5.41 -29.52
C GLU A 409 1.23 3.93 -29.18
N LEU A 410 0.27 3.04 -29.51
CA LEU A 410 0.44 1.60 -29.29
C LEU A 410 1.66 1.06 -30.06
N ARG A 411 1.89 1.52 -31.30
CA ARG A 411 3.07 1.17 -32.10
C ARG A 411 4.36 1.73 -31.50
N ARG A 412 4.35 2.99 -31.07
CA ARG A 412 5.52 3.64 -30.43
C ARG A 412 5.96 2.89 -29.19
N ARG A 413 5.02 2.53 -28.30
CA ARG A 413 5.31 1.76 -27.07
C ARG A 413 5.86 0.37 -27.38
N THR A 414 5.32 -0.29 -28.40
CA THR A 414 5.80 -1.60 -28.86
C THR A 414 7.22 -1.51 -29.43
N ALA A 415 7.51 -0.49 -30.26
CA ALA A 415 8.84 -0.24 -30.80
C ALA A 415 9.86 0.09 -29.70
N ALA A 416 9.42 0.73 -28.62
CA ALA A 416 10.23 1.01 -27.42
C ALA A 416 10.36 -0.20 -26.46
N GLY A 417 9.80 -1.37 -26.80
CA GLY A 417 9.86 -2.58 -25.96
C GLY A 417 9.02 -2.52 -24.68
N GLN A 418 8.09 -1.57 -24.57
CA GLN A 418 7.23 -1.43 -23.40
C GLN A 418 6.10 -2.47 -23.39
N LEU A 419 5.79 -2.99 -22.20
CA LEU A 419 4.71 -3.95 -22.01
C LEU A 419 3.35 -3.26 -22.12
N LEU A 420 2.49 -3.73 -23.03
CA LEU A 420 1.11 -3.23 -23.22
C LEU A 420 0.08 -3.91 -22.30
N ALA A 421 0.55 -4.75 -21.36
CA ALA A 421 -0.29 -5.43 -20.41
C ALA A 421 -0.95 -4.42 -19.46
N ARG A 422 -2.24 -4.60 -19.15
CA ARG A 422 -2.97 -3.70 -18.25
C ARG A 422 -2.30 -3.52 -16.88
N ARG A 423 -1.56 -4.53 -16.41
CA ARG A 423 -0.84 -4.51 -15.13
C ARG A 423 0.45 -3.69 -15.18
N GLU A 424 1.06 -3.59 -16.36
CA GLU A 424 2.34 -2.94 -16.61
C GLU A 424 2.17 -1.51 -17.14
N MET A 425 0.98 -1.18 -17.65
CA MET A 425 0.57 0.20 -17.82
C MET A 425 0.62 0.91 -16.47
N SER A 426 1.30 2.04 -16.40
CA SER A 426 1.37 2.83 -15.18
C SER A 426 -0.04 3.34 -14.84
N ASN A 427 -0.30 3.61 -13.56
CA ASN A 427 -1.56 4.27 -13.15
C ASN A 427 -1.58 5.77 -13.50
N ASP A 428 -0.67 6.21 -14.37
CA ASP A 428 -0.51 7.59 -14.78
C ASP A 428 -1.67 8.01 -15.69
N GLU A 429 -1.80 9.32 -15.85
CA GLU A 429 -2.93 9.91 -16.54
C GLU A 429 -2.97 9.51 -18.02
N ASP A 430 -1.82 9.53 -18.71
CA ASP A 430 -1.71 9.18 -20.12
C ASP A 430 -2.12 7.73 -20.40
N ASP A 431 -1.78 6.81 -19.51
CA ASP A 431 -2.12 5.39 -19.65
C ASP A 431 -3.62 5.15 -19.48
N LYS A 432 -4.24 5.84 -18.52
CA LYS A 432 -5.69 5.85 -18.34
C LYS A 432 -6.40 6.45 -19.56
N GLN A 433 -5.88 7.53 -20.11
CA GLN A 433 -6.44 8.17 -21.30
C GLN A 433 -6.31 7.29 -22.53
N LEU A 434 -5.15 6.67 -22.75
CA LEU A 434 -4.92 5.73 -23.85
C LEU A 434 -5.90 4.56 -23.76
N TYR A 435 -6.11 4.00 -22.57
CA TYR A 435 -7.05 2.92 -22.34
C TYR A 435 -8.50 3.32 -22.61
N ALA A 436 -8.96 4.44 -22.04
CA ALA A 436 -10.32 4.94 -22.25
C ALA A 436 -10.59 5.18 -23.74
N MET A 437 -9.66 5.83 -24.44
CA MET A 437 -9.78 6.13 -25.88
C MET A 437 -9.71 4.86 -26.74
N ALA A 438 -8.85 3.90 -26.41
CA ALA A 438 -8.78 2.61 -27.10
C ALA A 438 -10.10 1.83 -26.99
N THR A 439 -10.70 1.79 -25.79
CA THR A 439 -12.00 1.13 -25.59
C THR A 439 -13.16 1.87 -26.24
N GLY A 440 -13.10 3.21 -26.35
CA GLY A 440 -14.11 3.99 -27.09
C GLY A 440 -14.04 3.72 -28.60
N TRP A 441 -12.87 3.91 -29.19
CA TRP A 441 -12.68 3.84 -30.66
C TRP A 441 -12.78 2.44 -31.25
N PHE A 442 -12.34 1.42 -30.51
CA PHE A 442 -12.24 0.05 -30.98
C PHE A 442 -13.15 -0.92 -30.20
N GLY A 443 -13.94 -0.41 -29.25
CA GLY A 443 -14.83 -1.19 -28.39
C GLY A 443 -14.13 -1.94 -27.25
N SER A 444 -12.88 -2.34 -27.45
CA SER A 444 -12.04 -3.01 -26.44
C SER A 444 -10.56 -2.70 -26.63
N TRP A 445 -9.78 -2.81 -25.56
CA TRP A 445 -8.32 -2.66 -25.62
C TRP A 445 -7.68 -3.66 -26.58
N GLN A 446 -8.15 -4.91 -26.55
CA GLN A 446 -7.68 -6.00 -27.40
C GLN A 446 -7.96 -5.72 -28.88
N ALA A 447 -9.10 -5.10 -29.20
CA ALA A 447 -9.38 -4.68 -30.57
C ALA A 447 -8.49 -3.53 -31.04
N ALA A 448 -8.14 -2.58 -30.16
CA ALA A 448 -7.21 -1.50 -30.48
C ALA A 448 -5.78 -2.03 -30.75
N VAL A 449 -5.31 -2.97 -29.93
CA VAL A 449 -4.01 -3.65 -30.12
C VAL A 449 -3.99 -4.46 -31.42
N ARG A 450 -5.08 -5.16 -31.75
CA ARG A 450 -5.20 -5.81 -33.08
C ARG A 450 -5.12 -4.82 -34.22
N ALA A 451 -5.85 -3.71 -34.10
CA ALA A 451 -5.92 -2.69 -35.13
C ALA A 451 -4.58 -1.96 -35.33
N SER A 452 -3.68 -1.95 -34.33
CA SER A 452 -2.33 -1.42 -34.50
C SER A 452 -1.39 -2.38 -35.26
N GLY A 453 -1.85 -3.59 -35.61
CA GLY A 453 -1.06 -4.61 -36.30
C GLY A 453 -0.24 -5.50 -35.35
N ILE A 454 -0.55 -5.46 -34.06
CA ILE A 454 0.10 -6.29 -33.04
C ILE A 454 -0.75 -7.55 -32.87
N ASP A 455 -0.16 -8.73 -33.13
CA ASP A 455 -0.86 -9.99 -32.94
C ASP A 455 -1.27 -10.16 -31.46
N PRO A 456 -2.56 -10.43 -31.14
CA PRO A 456 -2.98 -10.77 -29.79
C PRO A 456 -2.20 -11.93 -29.18
N LYS A 457 -1.62 -12.81 -30.01
CA LYS A 457 -0.72 -13.87 -29.54
C LYS A 457 0.60 -13.29 -29.07
N THR A 458 1.22 -12.31 -29.73
CA THR A 458 2.35 -11.58 -29.13
C THR A 458 1.92 -10.78 -27.89
N TYR A 459 0.69 -10.26 -27.84
CA TYR A 459 0.14 -9.58 -26.66
C TYR A 459 -0.13 -10.51 -25.45
N HIS A 460 -0.61 -11.74 -25.68
CA HIS A 460 -0.86 -12.75 -24.65
C HIS A 460 0.38 -13.61 -24.32
N GLU A 461 1.33 -13.74 -25.26
CA GLU A 461 2.64 -14.35 -25.02
C GLU A 461 3.53 -13.47 -24.14
N TRP A 462 3.25 -12.16 -24.04
CA TRP A 462 4.02 -11.23 -23.20
C TRP A 462 3.48 -11.03 -21.77
N ASN A 463 2.24 -11.45 -21.47
CA ASN A 463 1.81 -11.68 -20.08
C ASN A 463 2.43 -12.96 -19.46
N LEU A 464 3.19 -13.70 -20.27
CA LEU A 464 3.85 -14.95 -19.93
C LEU A 464 5.22 -15.02 -20.63
N ASN A 465 6.16 -14.12 -20.37
CA ASN A 465 7.53 -14.50 -20.74
C ASN A 465 8.59 -13.90 -19.84
N PRO A 466 9.53 -14.77 -19.45
CA PRO A 466 10.83 -14.67 -20.07
C PRO A 466 11.29 -16.06 -20.52
N LYS A 467 11.47 -16.27 -21.83
CA LYS A 467 11.94 -17.54 -22.45
C LYS A 467 11.21 -18.77 -21.90
N ARG A 468 10.13 -19.27 -22.54
CA ARG A 468 9.38 -20.48 -22.12
C ARG A 468 10.29 -21.49 -21.38
N LYS A 469 10.30 -21.42 -20.04
CA LYS A 469 11.17 -22.26 -19.18
C LYS A 469 10.86 -23.74 -19.39
N TYR A 470 9.61 -24.00 -19.79
CA TYR A 470 9.06 -25.30 -20.16
C TYR A 470 8.30 -25.14 -21.49
N THR A 471 8.85 -25.70 -22.57
CA THR A 471 8.29 -25.59 -23.93
C THR A 471 7.47 -26.82 -24.33
N ASP A 472 7.84 -27.99 -23.81
CA ASP A 472 7.29 -29.29 -24.19
C ASP A 472 7.04 -30.20 -22.96
N PRO A 473 6.35 -31.35 -23.14
CA PRO A 473 6.12 -32.30 -22.06
C PRO A 473 7.41 -32.75 -21.35
N LYS A 474 8.51 -32.97 -22.08
CA LYS A 474 9.77 -33.47 -21.50
C LYS A 474 10.37 -32.47 -20.50
N HIS A 475 10.35 -31.18 -20.84
CA HIS A 475 10.81 -30.10 -19.96
C HIS A 475 9.98 -30.01 -18.66
N VAL A 476 8.66 -30.16 -18.76
CA VAL A 476 7.76 -30.16 -17.58
C VAL A 476 8.08 -31.35 -16.67
N LEU A 477 8.19 -32.56 -17.23
CA LEU A 477 8.48 -33.76 -16.45
C LEU A 477 9.87 -33.69 -15.79
N ALA A 478 10.89 -33.21 -16.52
CA ALA A 478 12.23 -33.01 -15.97
C ALA A 478 12.24 -32.01 -14.81
N ALA A 479 11.44 -30.94 -14.90
CA ALA A 479 11.34 -29.92 -13.87
C ALA A 479 10.59 -30.39 -12.62
N ILE A 480 9.52 -31.18 -12.79
CA ILE A 480 8.81 -31.82 -11.69
C ILE A 480 9.74 -32.79 -10.94
N ARG A 481 10.50 -33.63 -11.67
CA ARG A 481 11.50 -34.54 -11.08
C ARG A 481 12.62 -33.77 -10.38
N ARG A 482 13.11 -32.68 -10.97
CA ARG A 482 14.13 -31.83 -10.36
C ARG A 482 13.64 -31.23 -9.05
N ARG A 483 12.43 -30.65 -9.02
CA ARG A 483 11.80 -30.16 -7.78
C ARG A 483 11.70 -31.25 -6.71
N ARG A 484 11.35 -32.48 -7.09
CA ARG A 484 11.30 -33.59 -6.15
C ARG A 484 12.67 -33.91 -5.53
N ARG A 485 13.72 -33.94 -6.35
CA ARG A 485 15.10 -34.19 -5.88
C ARG A 485 15.59 -33.10 -4.94
N GLU A 486 15.23 -31.85 -5.21
CA GLU A 486 15.57 -30.68 -4.40
C GLU A 486 14.70 -30.53 -3.14
N GLY A 487 13.74 -31.44 -2.89
CA GLY A 487 12.84 -31.35 -1.74
C GLY A 487 11.78 -30.24 -1.84
N HIS A 488 11.65 -29.58 -2.98
CA HIS A 488 10.72 -28.48 -3.19
C HIS A 488 9.24 -28.96 -3.21
N PRO A 489 8.30 -28.13 -2.71
CA PRO A 489 6.90 -28.51 -2.65
C PRO A 489 6.30 -28.68 -4.06
N LEU A 490 5.66 -29.83 -4.28
CA LEU A 490 4.96 -30.17 -5.53
C LEU A 490 3.43 -30.01 -5.44
N ASN A 491 2.93 -29.39 -4.37
CA ASN A 491 1.52 -29.05 -4.25
C ASN A 491 1.21 -27.69 -4.89
N ALA A 492 -0.04 -27.47 -5.29
CA ALA A 492 -0.46 -26.24 -5.99
C ALA A 492 -0.14 -24.94 -5.22
N ARG A 493 -0.10 -24.99 -3.88
CA ARG A 493 0.25 -23.84 -3.05
C ARG A 493 1.74 -23.52 -3.14
N GLY A 494 2.62 -24.52 -3.09
CA GLY A 494 4.06 -24.35 -3.24
C GLY A 494 4.48 -23.81 -4.61
N PHE A 495 3.69 -24.07 -5.66
CA PHE A 495 3.90 -23.44 -6.97
C PHE A 495 3.50 -21.96 -7.03
N THR A 496 2.59 -21.52 -6.16
CA THR A 496 1.95 -20.19 -6.23
C THR A 496 2.38 -19.25 -5.11
N HIS A 497 2.93 -19.77 -4.01
CA HIS A 497 3.29 -19.02 -2.80
C HIS A 497 4.55 -19.62 -2.15
N GLY A 498 5.36 -18.76 -1.51
CA GLY A 498 6.60 -19.15 -0.81
C GLY A 498 7.86 -19.03 -1.68
N ASP A 499 9.00 -19.42 -1.11
CA ASP A 499 10.34 -19.17 -1.68
C ASP A 499 10.64 -19.97 -2.95
N HIS A 500 9.87 -21.04 -3.20
CA HIS A 500 10.02 -21.93 -4.36
C HIS A 500 8.87 -21.80 -5.36
N GLN A 501 8.30 -20.60 -5.53
CA GLN A 501 7.25 -20.35 -6.51
C GLN A 501 7.70 -20.66 -7.96
N ASP A 502 6.83 -21.28 -8.76
CA ASP A 502 7.02 -21.51 -10.19
C ASP A 502 5.67 -21.74 -10.85
N VAL A 503 4.94 -20.63 -10.85
CA VAL A 503 3.64 -20.49 -11.50
C VAL A 503 3.68 -20.93 -12.98
N PRO A 504 4.75 -20.63 -13.76
CA PRO A 504 4.86 -21.13 -15.14
C PRO A 504 4.82 -22.66 -15.25
N LEU A 505 5.53 -23.40 -14.40
CA LEU A 505 5.51 -24.87 -14.41
C LEU A 505 4.10 -25.41 -14.16
N LEU A 506 3.37 -24.84 -13.19
CA LEU A 506 2.00 -25.24 -12.85
C LEU A 506 1.04 -25.05 -14.02
N TYR A 507 1.09 -23.89 -14.69
CA TYR A 507 0.21 -23.60 -15.82
C TYR A 507 0.55 -24.46 -17.04
N THR A 508 1.84 -24.63 -17.38
CA THR A 508 2.24 -25.46 -18.50
C THR A 508 1.93 -26.94 -18.25
N ALA A 509 2.10 -27.44 -17.02
CA ALA A 509 1.72 -28.79 -16.65
C ALA A 509 0.22 -29.04 -16.84
N ARG A 510 -0.65 -28.13 -16.38
CA ARG A 510 -2.10 -28.22 -16.61
C ARG A 510 -2.48 -28.14 -18.08
N LYS A 511 -1.79 -27.29 -18.85
CA LYS A 511 -2.06 -27.14 -20.28
C LYS A 511 -1.72 -28.41 -21.07
N LEU A 512 -0.58 -29.03 -20.78
CA LEU A 512 -0.09 -30.17 -21.56
C LEU A 512 -0.64 -31.52 -21.08
N PHE A 513 -0.91 -31.68 -19.78
CA PHE A 513 -1.35 -32.95 -19.18
C PHE A 513 -2.78 -32.89 -18.62
N GLY A 514 -3.48 -31.75 -18.79
CA GLY A 514 -4.82 -31.48 -18.27
C GLY A 514 -4.84 -31.11 -16.79
N THR A 515 -4.19 -31.89 -15.93
CA THR A 515 -4.11 -31.63 -14.48
C THR A 515 -2.68 -31.72 -13.96
N LEU A 516 -2.42 -31.03 -12.83
CA LEU A 516 -1.12 -31.13 -12.14
C LEU A 516 -0.84 -32.57 -11.68
N GLN A 517 -1.88 -33.28 -11.24
CA GLN A 517 -1.79 -34.70 -10.86
C GLN A 517 -1.29 -35.55 -12.03
N LYS A 518 -1.94 -35.46 -13.20
CA LYS A 518 -1.51 -36.20 -14.40
C LYS A 518 -0.08 -35.88 -14.81
N ALA A 519 0.37 -34.64 -14.65
CA ALA A 519 1.76 -34.27 -14.93
C ALA A 519 2.76 -34.87 -13.92
N ILE A 520 2.38 -34.99 -12.65
CA ILE A 520 3.20 -35.59 -11.59
C ILE A 520 3.24 -37.11 -11.74
N ASP A 521 2.10 -37.74 -12.04
CA ASP A 521 2.02 -39.17 -12.33
C ASP A 521 2.83 -39.52 -13.59
N ALA A 522 2.71 -38.72 -14.66
CA ALA A 522 3.53 -38.86 -15.87
C ALA A 522 5.03 -38.60 -15.62
N ALA A 523 5.38 -37.91 -14.52
CA ALA A 523 6.76 -37.73 -14.10
C ALA A 523 7.30 -38.96 -13.34
N GLY A 524 6.48 -39.99 -13.11
CA GLY A 524 6.83 -41.20 -12.35
C GLY A 524 6.76 -40.98 -10.84
N LEU A 525 6.02 -39.98 -10.39
CA LEU A 525 5.86 -39.66 -8.97
C LEU A 525 4.41 -39.92 -8.56
N ASP A 526 4.22 -40.60 -7.44
CA ASP A 526 2.88 -40.84 -6.90
C ASP A 526 2.32 -39.55 -6.28
N TYR A 527 1.36 -38.93 -6.97
CA TYR A 527 0.72 -37.70 -6.52
C TYR A 527 0.03 -37.86 -5.15
N GLN A 528 -0.49 -39.05 -4.82
CA GLN A 528 -1.20 -39.30 -3.56
C GLN A 528 -0.26 -39.22 -2.35
N LYS A 529 0.98 -39.67 -2.49
CA LYS A 529 2.03 -39.53 -1.46
C LYS A 529 2.54 -38.09 -1.30
N ILE A 530 2.27 -37.22 -2.28
CA ILE A 530 2.72 -35.83 -2.32
C ILE A 530 1.62 -34.87 -1.82
N ALA A 531 0.36 -35.16 -2.14
CA ALA A 531 -0.78 -34.37 -1.72
C ALA A 531 -1.22 -34.76 -0.30
N ARG A 532 -0.70 -34.03 0.71
CA ARG A 532 -1.16 -34.11 2.12
C ARG A 532 -2.69 -34.03 2.32
N LYS A 533 -3.44 -33.59 1.29
CA LYS A 533 -4.90 -33.44 1.33
C LYS A 533 -5.69 -34.74 1.49
N HIS A 534 -5.18 -35.92 1.11
CA HIS A 534 -5.98 -37.15 1.24
C HIS A 534 -6.11 -37.62 2.70
N GLN A 535 -5.10 -37.38 3.54
CA GLN A 535 -5.19 -37.62 4.99
C GLN A 535 -6.20 -36.68 5.64
N ASP A 536 -6.20 -35.40 5.27
CA ASP A 536 -7.19 -34.43 5.75
C ASP A 536 -8.62 -34.76 5.27
N TYR A 537 -8.78 -35.36 4.09
CA TYR A 537 -10.11 -35.67 3.53
C TYR A 537 -10.76 -36.88 4.18
N GLU A 538 -10.01 -37.97 4.44
CA GLU A 538 -10.53 -39.11 5.22
C GLU A 538 -10.73 -38.74 6.70
N ALA A 539 -9.84 -37.93 7.30
CA ALA A 539 -10.05 -37.37 8.64
C ALA A 539 -11.21 -36.34 8.70
N MET A 540 -11.54 -35.67 7.60
CA MET A 540 -12.72 -34.80 7.48
C MET A 540 -14.02 -35.58 7.23
N LYS A 541 -13.95 -36.77 6.65
CA LYS A 541 -15.11 -37.61 6.29
C LYS A 541 -15.80 -38.21 7.51
N GLU A 542 -15.03 -38.48 8.57
CA GLU A 542 -15.55 -38.93 9.86
C GLU A 542 -16.02 -37.77 10.77
N ARG A 543 -15.81 -36.50 10.38
CA ARG A 543 -16.35 -35.36 11.13
C ARG A 543 -17.86 -35.24 10.87
N THR A 544 -18.64 -35.87 11.75
CA THR A 544 -20.07 -35.62 11.86
C THR A 544 -20.30 -34.16 12.24
N TYR A 545 -20.55 -33.29 11.26
CA TYR A 545 -20.94 -31.90 11.52
C TYR A 545 -22.31 -31.93 12.20
N ARG A 546 -22.36 -31.61 13.50
CA ARG A 546 -23.63 -31.42 14.22
C ARG A 546 -24.38 -30.28 13.55
N THR A 547 -25.62 -30.53 13.11
CA THR A 547 -26.53 -29.51 12.61
C THR A 547 -27.46 -29.07 13.72
N TYR A 548 -27.80 -27.78 13.75
CA TYR A 548 -28.78 -27.21 14.66
C TYR A 548 -29.81 -26.50 13.78
N GLU A 549 -30.96 -27.12 13.60
CA GLU A 549 -32.03 -26.70 12.69
C GLU A 549 -33.05 -25.80 13.40
N THR A 550 -33.16 -25.96 14.72
CA THR A 550 -34.12 -25.19 15.52
C THR A 550 -33.44 -24.22 16.49
N LYS A 551 -34.19 -23.18 16.86
CA LYS A 551 -33.78 -22.23 17.90
C LYS A 551 -33.58 -22.92 19.25
N GLN A 552 -34.36 -23.98 19.54
CA GLN A 552 -34.29 -24.71 20.80
C GLN A 552 -33.02 -25.56 20.89
N GLU A 553 -32.62 -26.24 19.81
CA GLU A 553 -31.37 -27.01 19.76
C GLU A 553 -30.12 -26.16 20.02
N VAL A 554 -30.11 -24.92 19.48
CA VAL A 554 -29.04 -23.97 19.77
C VAL A 554 -29.00 -23.59 21.25
N ILE A 555 -30.18 -23.38 21.87
CA ILE A 555 -30.28 -23.06 23.30
C ILE A 555 -29.80 -24.23 24.16
N ASP A 556 -30.27 -25.44 23.85
CA ASP A 556 -29.96 -26.65 24.61
C ASP A 556 -28.46 -26.97 24.56
N GLU A 557 -27.83 -26.80 23.39
CA GLU A 557 -26.39 -26.99 23.23
C GLU A 557 -25.58 -25.93 23.97
N ILE A 558 -26.00 -24.66 23.92
CA ILE A 558 -25.37 -23.59 24.69
C ILE A 558 -25.47 -23.89 26.20
N GLN A 559 -26.63 -24.34 26.68
CA GLN A 559 -26.82 -24.71 28.09
C GLN A 559 -26.02 -25.95 28.49
N ARG A 560 -25.93 -26.97 27.62
CA ARG A 560 -25.10 -28.16 27.84
C ARG A 560 -23.64 -27.78 28.01
N ARG A 561 -23.09 -26.98 27.07
CA ARG A 561 -21.71 -26.49 27.14
C ARG A 561 -21.44 -25.69 28.40
N PHE A 562 -22.40 -24.87 28.84
CA PHE A 562 -22.27 -24.11 30.08
C PHE A 562 -22.22 -25.02 31.31
N ARG A 563 -23.08 -26.05 31.38
CA ARG A 563 -23.07 -27.06 32.46
C ARG A 563 -21.77 -27.85 32.51
N GLU A 564 -21.21 -28.18 31.34
CA GLU A 564 -19.97 -28.94 31.22
C GLU A 564 -18.71 -28.06 31.30
N SER A 565 -18.85 -26.77 31.61
CA SER A 565 -17.73 -25.81 31.65
C SER A 565 -16.92 -25.71 30.35
N ILE A 566 -17.54 -26.04 29.22
CA ILE A 566 -16.94 -25.87 27.89
C ILE A 566 -16.96 -24.37 27.54
N PRO A 567 -15.83 -23.77 27.10
CA PRO A 567 -15.76 -22.35 26.80
C PRO A 567 -16.78 -21.88 25.75
N LEU A 568 -17.62 -20.91 26.13
CA LEU A 568 -18.69 -20.34 25.29
C LEU A 568 -18.41 -18.93 24.75
N ASN A 569 -17.24 -18.37 25.06
CA ASN A 569 -16.85 -17.10 24.47
C ASN A 569 -16.68 -17.27 22.96
N TYR A 570 -17.12 -16.27 22.19
CA TYR A 570 -17.19 -16.34 20.73
C TYR A 570 -15.88 -16.85 20.09
N ARG A 571 -14.73 -16.39 20.60
CA ARG A 571 -13.40 -16.75 20.07
C ARG A 571 -13.06 -18.22 20.31
N ALA A 572 -13.44 -18.80 21.45
CA ALA A 572 -13.21 -20.21 21.73
C ALA A 572 -14.10 -21.10 20.84
N VAL A 573 -15.38 -20.76 20.67
CA VAL A 573 -16.29 -21.54 19.82
C VAL A 573 -15.95 -21.40 18.33
N SER A 574 -15.39 -20.27 17.88
CA SER A 574 -15.02 -20.04 16.47
C SER A 574 -13.60 -20.48 16.11
N HIS A 575 -12.64 -20.31 17.02
CA HIS A 575 -11.20 -20.46 16.76
C HIS A 575 -10.48 -21.29 17.83
N GLY A 576 -11.20 -21.99 18.71
CA GLY A 576 -10.64 -22.95 19.65
C GLY A 576 -10.10 -24.20 18.98
N ASP A 577 -9.60 -25.12 19.81
CA ASP A 577 -9.20 -26.46 19.39
C ASP A 577 -10.39 -27.29 18.87
N ASP A 578 -10.11 -28.45 18.30
CA ASP A 578 -11.14 -29.29 17.67
C ASP A 578 -12.20 -29.82 18.65
N SER A 579 -11.93 -29.83 19.96
CA SER A 579 -12.89 -30.25 21.00
C SER A 579 -13.84 -29.12 21.44
N ILE A 580 -13.44 -27.85 21.30
CA ILE A 580 -14.25 -26.69 21.69
C ILE A 580 -14.93 -26.04 20.47
N ARG A 581 -14.26 -26.05 19.31
CA ARG A 581 -14.71 -25.37 18.09
C ARG A 581 -16.01 -25.96 17.54
N ASP A 582 -17.00 -25.10 17.32
CA ASP A 582 -18.28 -25.50 16.71
C ASP A 582 -18.83 -24.38 15.84
N TRP A 583 -18.43 -24.40 14.57
CA TRP A 583 -18.84 -23.42 13.59
C TRP A 583 -20.32 -23.53 13.23
N ALA A 584 -20.89 -24.74 13.30
CA ALA A 584 -22.29 -24.97 13.01
C ALA A 584 -23.18 -24.29 14.06
N LEU A 585 -22.82 -24.39 15.35
CA LEU A 585 -23.51 -23.71 16.45
C LEU A 585 -23.48 -22.18 16.29
N ILE A 586 -22.32 -21.61 15.92
CA ILE A 586 -22.20 -20.16 15.67
C ILE A 586 -23.06 -19.71 14.49
N THR A 587 -23.07 -20.50 13.42
CA THR A 587 -23.83 -20.18 12.21
C THR A 587 -25.33 -20.26 12.47
N ALA A 588 -25.80 -21.33 13.13
CA ALA A 588 -27.19 -21.50 13.52
C ALA A 588 -27.63 -20.41 14.51
N ALA A 589 -26.82 -20.07 15.51
CA ALA A 589 -27.12 -18.98 16.43
C ALA A 589 -27.24 -17.62 15.72
N LYS A 590 -26.38 -17.32 14.74
CA LYS A 590 -26.52 -16.10 13.94
C LYS A 590 -27.78 -16.11 13.10
N ALA A 591 -28.17 -17.25 12.54
CA ALA A 591 -29.40 -17.37 11.75
C ALA A 591 -30.65 -17.17 12.63
N HIS A 592 -30.74 -17.84 13.78
CA HIS A 592 -31.94 -17.82 14.63
C HIS A 592 -32.03 -16.62 15.59
N PHE A 593 -30.92 -15.91 15.83
CA PHE A 593 -30.86 -14.78 16.80
C PHE A 593 -30.42 -13.45 16.16
N ALA A 594 -30.81 -13.21 14.91
CA ALA A 594 -30.60 -11.94 14.19
C ALA A 594 -29.13 -11.49 14.11
N GLY A 595 -28.22 -12.44 13.89
CA GLY A 595 -26.79 -12.20 13.73
C GLY A 595 -26.02 -12.00 15.04
N ASP A 596 -26.67 -12.09 16.21
CA ASP A 596 -26.07 -11.79 17.51
C ASP A 596 -25.87 -13.05 18.38
N TRP A 597 -24.61 -13.45 18.57
CA TRP A 597 -24.21 -14.55 19.46
C TRP A 597 -24.49 -14.25 20.94
N ASP A 598 -24.30 -13.01 21.37
CA ASP A 598 -24.55 -12.60 22.75
C ASP A 598 -26.04 -12.65 23.08
N ARG A 599 -26.90 -12.51 22.07
CA ARG A 599 -28.35 -12.71 22.20
C ARG A 599 -28.71 -14.17 22.40
N ALA A 600 -28.09 -15.09 21.66
CA ALA A 600 -28.29 -16.53 21.84
C ALA A 600 -27.91 -16.96 23.26
N LEU A 601 -26.75 -16.50 23.76
CA LEU A 601 -26.29 -16.76 25.13
C LEU A 601 -27.26 -16.23 26.20
N ARG A 602 -27.79 -15.02 26.03
CA ARG A 602 -28.77 -14.45 26.96
C ARG A 602 -30.10 -15.21 26.97
N VAL A 603 -30.59 -15.60 25.78
CA VAL A 603 -31.83 -16.40 25.69
C VAL A 603 -31.63 -17.79 26.29
N ALA A 604 -30.42 -18.34 26.19
CA ALA A 604 -30.04 -19.58 26.86
C ALA A 604 -29.85 -19.45 28.39
N GLY A 605 -30.04 -18.25 28.97
CA GLY A 605 -29.94 -18.01 30.41
C GLY A 605 -28.51 -17.79 30.92
N ILE A 606 -27.54 -17.54 30.04
CA ILE A 606 -26.14 -17.36 30.42
C ILE A 606 -25.83 -15.88 30.66
N ASP A 607 -25.30 -15.56 31.84
CA ASP A 607 -24.76 -14.23 32.11
C ASP A 607 -23.44 -14.04 31.36
N LEU A 608 -23.44 -13.11 30.40
CA LEU A 608 -22.27 -12.74 29.60
C LEU A 608 -21.04 -12.35 30.43
N LYS A 609 -21.21 -11.89 31.68
CA LYS A 609 -20.09 -11.55 32.58
C LYS A 609 -19.32 -12.78 33.06
N THR A 610 -19.96 -13.94 33.12
CA THR A 610 -19.35 -15.20 33.60
C THR A 610 -18.46 -15.85 32.54
N ILE A 611 -18.72 -15.55 31.26
CA ILE A 611 -17.99 -16.10 30.09
C ILE A 611 -17.02 -15.12 29.44
N GLN A 612 -17.04 -13.84 29.84
CA GLN A 612 -16.14 -12.81 29.29
C GLN A 612 -14.73 -12.94 29.89
N PRO A 613 -13.68 -12.99 29.05
CA PRO A 613 -12.30 -12.97 29.53
C PRO A 613 -12.00 -11.72 30.39
N ASP A 614 -11.14 -11.88 31.40
CA ASP A 614 -10.83 -10.84 32.40
C ASP A 614 -10.44 -9.50 31.79
N TRP A 615 -9.66 -9.51 30.72
CA TRP A 615 -9.22 -8.30 30.03
C TRP A 615 -10.40 -7.51 29.42
N VAL A 616 -11.48 -8.17 28.98
CA VAL A 616 -12.70 -7.53 28.46
C VAL A 616 -13.48 -6.87 29.60
N ARG A 617 -13.55 -7.54 30.77
CA ARG A 617 -14.17 -7.00 31.99
C ARG A 617 -13.43 -5.76 32.49
N GLN A 618 -12.10 -5.83 32.55
CA GLN A 618 -11.23 -4.71 32.94
C GLN A 618 -11.35 -3.51 31.98
N ARG A 619 -11.39 -3.75 30.67
CA ARG A 619 -11.55 -2.69 29.66
C ARG A 619 -12.90 -1.97 29.79
N LYS A 620 -14.00 -2.71 29.97
CA LYS A 620 -15.34 -2.12 30.16
C LYS A 620 -15.44 -1.36 31.49
N SER A 621 -14.79 -1.84 32.55
CA SER A 621 -14.71 -1.12 33.83
C SER A 621 -14.01 0.22 33.67
N LYS A 622 -12.82 0.25 33.03
CA LYS A 622 -12.09 1.50 32.70
C LYS A 622 -12.94 2.51 31.91
N LEU A 623 -13.68 2.05 30.90
CA LEU A 623 -14.55 2.91 30.09
C LEU A 623 -15.75 3.46 30.89
N LYS A 624 -16.26 2.72 31.88
CA LYS A 624 -17.33 3.18 32.77
C LYS A 624 -16.83 4.22 33.77
N THR A 625 -15.62 4.04 34.30
CA THR A 625 -14.98 5.02 35.19
C THR A 625 -14.71 6.32 34.45
N GLN A 626 -14.22 6.26 33.20
CA GLN A 626 -14.01 7.44 32.36
C GLN A 626 -15.30 8.22 32.05
N ARG A 627 -16.45 7.54 31.91
CA ARG A 627 -17.76 8.18 31.71
C ARG A 627 -18.33 8.84 32.97
N ARG A 628 -17.97 8.36 34.17
CA ARG A 628 -18.39 8.95 35.44
C ARG A 628 -17.55 10.16 35.86
N THR A 629 -16.33 10.28 35.36
CA THR A 629 -15.48 11.47 35.56
C THR A 629 -15.74 12.58 34.53
N THR A 630 -16.64 12.35 33.58
CA THR A 630 -17.01 13.31 32.52
C THR A 630 -18.50 13.68 32.53
N SER A 631 -19.22 13.27 33.57
CA SER A 631 -20.55 13.79 33.96
C SER A 631 -20.38 14.51 35.28
#